data_AF-A0A519KG40-F1
#
_entry.id   AF-A0A519KG40-F1
#
_cell.length_a   1.000
_cell.length_b   1.000
_cell.length_c   1.000
_cell.angle_alpha   90.00
_cell.angle_beta   90.00
_cell.angle_gamma   90.00
#
_symmetry.space_group_name_H-M   'P 1'
#
loop_
_entity.id
_entity.type
_entity.pdbx_description
1 polymer ?
#
loop_
_entity_poly.entity_id
_entity_poly.type
_entity_poly.pdbx_seq_one_letter_code
_entity_poly.pdbx_strand_id
1 'polypeptide(L)'
;MKKISKDTIRNSAFAGILFGAVMGIFYYAIGQPHPILTGALCGLLYAFGMIFFTNSGKIDRQTRLENVDEKDIVYSGLANHFIKGEAAGGKLYLLNNRIVFKSHRINLQNHELSIELDAINNIEFFNTLGLVPNGLKIIADNKTEKFVVNGRRQWKSKIENIKSS
;
A
#
# COMPACT_ATOMS: atom_id res chain seq x y z
N MET A 1 4.68 -14.30 -16.80
CA MET A 1 4.22 -13.84 -15.46
C MET A 1 5.19 -12.78 -14.95
N LYS A 2 4.70 -11.66 -14.41
CA LYS A 2 5.55 -10.65 -13.74
C LYS A 2 6.28 -11.35 -12.57
N LYS A 3 7.58 -11.12 -12.41
CA LYS A 3 8.34 -11.69 -11.28
C LYS A 3 7.78 -11.14 -9.98
N ILE A 4 7.35 -12.03 -9.08
CA ILE A 4 6.83 -11.63 -7.77
C ILE A 4 7.97 -11.00 -6.97
N SER A 5 7.75 -9.79 -6.44
CA SER A 5 8.79 -9.07 -5.69
C SER A 5 8.99 -9.67 -4.30
N LYS A 6 10.23 -9.57 -3.76
CA LYS A 6 10.53 -10.00 -2.38
C LYS A 6 9.68 -9.25 -1.35
N ASP A 7 9.43 -7.96 -1.58
CA ASP A 7 8.57 -7.15 -0.70
C ASP A 7 7.11 -7.64 -0.73
N THR A 8 6.59 -8.03 -1.90
CA THR A 8 5.25 -8.62 -2.02
C THR A 8 5.13 -9.90 -1.19
N ILE A 9 6.13 -10.79 -1.28
CA ILE A 9 6.14 -12.04 -0.51
C ILE A 9 6.20 -11.73 0.98
N ARG A 10 7.16 -10.89 1.42
CA ARG A 10 7.32 -10.52 2.83
C ARG A 10 6.05 -9.91 3.41
N ASN A 11 5.46 -8.95 2.72
CA ASN A 11 4.27 -8.26 3.21
C ASN A 11 3.03 -9.18 3.22
N SER A 12 2.88 -10.03 2.20
CA SER A 12 1.77 -10.99 2.15
C SER A 12 1.90 -12.04 3.26
N ALA A 13 3.13 -12.51 3.55
CA ALA A 13 3.40 -13.41 4.66
C ALA A 13 3.09 -12.76 6.01
N PHE A 14 3.56 -11.53 6.24
CA PHE A 14 3.25 -10.79 7.48
C PHE A 14 1.74 -10.57 7.66
N ALA A 15 1.05 -10.16 6.60
CA ALA A 15 -0.40 -9.97 6.63
C ALA A 15 -1.14 -11.30 6.87
N GLY A 16 -0.68 -12.40 6.27
CA GLY A 16 -1.21 -13.74 6.52
C GLY A 16 -1.03 -14.20 7.97
N ILE A 17 0.14 -13.97 8.57
CA ILE A 17 0.39 -14.29 9.99
C ILE A 17 -0.56 -13.49 10.89
N LEU A 18 -0.67 -12.18 10.67
CA LEU A 18 -1.56 -11.33 11.46
C LEU A 18 -3.03 -11.75 11.31
N PHE A 19 -3.48 -11.97 10.06
CA PHE A 19 -4.84 -12.43 9.78
C PHE A 19 -5.11 -13.78 10.42
N GLY A 20 -4.19 -14.74 10.30
CA GLY A 20 -4.32 -16.06 10.91
C GLY A 20 -4.39 -16.02 12.43
N ALA A 21 -3.62 -15.13 13.08
CA ALA A 21 -3.70 -14.91 14.52
C ALA A 21 -5.07 -14.36 14.94
N VAL A 22 -5.59 -13.34 14.23
CA VAL A 22 -6.93 -12.79 14.49
C VAL A 22 -8.01 -13.86 14.30
N MET A 23 -7.94 -14.64 13.21
CA MET A 23 -8.88 -15.71 12.94
C MET A 23 -8.79 -16.83 13.99
N GLY A 24 -7.59 -17.16 14.48
CA GLY A 24 -7.42 -18.14 15.56
C GLY A 24 -8.10 -17.69 16.86
N ILE A 25 -7.96 -16.41 17.23
CA ILE A 25 -8.66 -15.83 18.39
C ILE A 25 -10.18 -15.86 18.18
N PHE A 26 -10.64 -15.46 17.00
CA PHE A 26 -12.07 -15.50 16.64
C PHE A 26 -12.64 -16.91 16.75
N TYR A 27 -11.95 -17.91 16.19
CA TYR A 27 -12.40 -19.30 16.21
C TYR A 27 -12.36 -19.90 17.61
N TYR A 28 -11.38 -19.53 18.45
CA TYR A 28 -11.38 -19.88 19.86
C TYR A 28 -12.61 -19.32 20.58
N ALA A 29 -12.94 -18.04 20.35
CA ALA A 29 -14.06 -17.37 20.99
C ALA A 29 -15.43 -18.00 20.66
N ILE A 30 -15.58 -18.57 19.46
CA ILE A 30 -16.82 -19.26 19.05
C ILE A 30 -16.80 -20.77 19.32
N GLY A 31 -15.81 -21.27 20.08
CA GLY A 31 -15.73 -22.67 20.48
C GLY A 31 -15.41 -23.66 19.36
N GLN A 32 -14.81 -23.21 18.25
CA GLN A 32 -14.39 -24.13 17.18
C GLN A 32 -13.26 -25.05 17.67
N PRO A 33 -13.28 -26.34 17.28
CA PRO A 33 -12.17 -27.24 17.56
C PRO A 33 -10.93 -26.81 16.77
N HIS A 34 -9.75 -27.00 17.36
CA HIS A 34 -8.45 -26.68 16.76
C HIS A 34 -8.31 -25.24 16.22
N PRO A 35 -8.63 -24.20 17.02
CA PRO A 35 -8.69 -22.81 16.53
C PRO A 35 -7.34 -22.30 16.01
N ILE A 36 -6.23 -22.77 16.57
CA ILE A 36 -4.88 -22.43 16.11
C ILE A 36 -4.61 -22.98 14.71
N LEU A 37 -4.95 -24.24 14.45
CA LEU A 37 -4.76 -24.88 13.15
C LEU A 37 -5.62 -24.20 12.08
N THR A 38 -6.88 -23.93 12.40
CA THR A 38 -7.81 -23.23 11.50
C THR A 38 -7.34 -21.81 11.22
N GLY A 39 -6.92 -21.06 12.25
CA GLY A 39 -6.35 -19.72 12.09
C GLY A 39 -5.11 -19.72 11.19
N ALA A 40 -4.18 -20.66 11.41
CA ALA A 40 -2.98 -20.80 10.57
C ALA A 40 -3.33 -21.10 9.11
N LEU A 41 -4.30 -21.99 8.85
CA LEU A 41 -4.77 -22.29 7.50
C LEU A 41 -5.39 -21.06 6.82
N CYS A 42 -6.24 -20.31 7.54
CA CYS A 42 -6.81 -19.05 7.05
C CYS A 42 -5.71 -18.03 6.71
N GLY A 43 -4.70 -17.90 7.56
CA GLY A 43 -3.56 -17.01 7.33
C GLY A 43 -2.75 -17.39 6.09
N LEU A 44 -2.50 -18.68 5.88
CA LEU A 44 -1.80 -19.20 4.71
C LEU A 44 -2.60 -18.93 3.42
N LEU A 45 -3.89 -19.26 3.41
CA LEU A 45 -4.78 -19.00 2.28
C LEU A 45 -4.86 -17.51 1.95
N TYR A 46 -4.95 -16.66 2.98
CA TYR A 46 -4.95 -15.21 2.81
C TYR A 46 -3.64 -14.71 2.17
N ALA A 47 -2.48 -15.17 2.66
CA ALA A 47 -1.18 -14.80 2.09
C ALA A 47 -1.06 -15.18 0.61
N PHE A 48 -1.45 -16.41 0.25
CA PHE A 48 -1.48 -16.85 -1.15
C PHE A 48 -2.44 -16.03 -2.01
N GLY A 49 -3.65 -15.76 -1.48
CA GLY A 49 -4.64 -14.91 -2.14
C GLY A 49 -4.11 -13.51 -2.43
N MET A 50 -3.40 -12.90 -1.47
CA MET A 50 -2.77 -11.58 -1.63
C MET A 50 -1.67 -11.57 -2.69
N ILE A 51 -0.83 -12.61 -2.73
CA ILE A 51 0.18 -12.76 -3.79
C ILE A 51 -0.50 -12.83 -5.15
N PHE A 52 -1.51 -13.67 -5.32
CA PHE A 52 -2.22 -13.79 -6.59
C PHE A 52 -2.91 -12.48 -6.98
N PHE A 53 -3.63 -11.84 -6.05
CA PHE A 53 -4.36 -10.59 -6.29
C PHE A 53 -3.43 -9.48 -6.76
N THR A 54 -2.33 -9.23 -6.03
CA THR A 54 -1.37 -8.16 -6.35
C THR A 54 -0.60 -8.38 -7.65
N ASN A 55 -0.46 -9.64 -8.09
CA ASN A 55 0.24 -10.00 -9.33
C ASN A 55 -0.68 -10.24 -10.54
N SER A 56 -2.01 -10.23 -10.35
CA SER A 56 -3.00 -10.50 -11.42
C SER A 56 -3.17 -9.37 -12.46
N GLY A 57 -2.49 -8.23 -12.28
CA GLY A 57 -2.66 -7.03 -13.10
C GLY A 57 -4.00 -6.31 -12.91
N LYS A 58 -4.90 -6.82 -12.05
CA LYS A 58 -6.19 -6.16 -11.76
C LYS A 58 -6.00 -4.76 -11.17
N ILE A 59 -5.08 -4.62 -10.22
CA ILE A 59 -4.76 -3.31 -9.62
C ILE A 59 -4.20 -2.38 -10.70
N ASP A 60 -3.17 -2.82 -11.44
CA ASP A 60 -2.54 -2.03 -12.51
C ASP A 60 -3.56 -1.48 -13.52
N ARG A 61 -4.54 -2.30 -13.94
CA ARG A 61 -5.60 -1.85 -14.86
C ARG A 61 -6.54 -0.82 -14.23
N GLN A 62 -6.91 -1.01 -12.96
CA GLN A 62 -7.88 -0.14 -12.28
C GLN A 62 -7.27 1.18 -11.82
N THR A 63 -5.96 1.22 -11.58
CA THR A 63 -5.25 2.39 -11.06
C THR A 63 -4.46 3.12 -12.14
N ARG A 64 -4.62 2.78 -13.42
CA ARG A 64 -3.95 3.47 -14.53
C ARG A 64 -4.39 4.95 -14.54
N LEU A 65 -3.41 5.84 -14.64
CA LEU A 65 -3.67 7.26 -14.81
C LEU A 65 -4.13 7.50 -16.26
N GLU A 66 -5.18 8.30 -16.41
CA GLU A 66 -5.64 8.75 -17.71
C GLU A 66 -4.86 10.00 -18.11
N ASN A 67 -4.57 10.17 -19.40
CA ASN A 67 -3.86 11.35 -19.93
C ASN A 67 -2.45 11.58 -19.34
N VAL A 68 -1.78 10.52 -18.87
CA VAL A 68 -0.37 10.54 -18.46
C VAL A 68 0.38 9.47 -19.24
N ASP A 69 1.39 9.87 -19.99
CA ASP A 69 2.24 8.93 -20.72
C ASP A 69 3.15 8.17 -19.75
N GLU A 70 3.45 6.90 -20.06
CA GLU A 70 4.32 6.08 -19.20
C GLU A 70 5.73 6.66 -19.04
N LYS A 71 6.22 7.40 -20.05
CA LYS A 71 7.52 8.09 -20.02
C LYS A 71 7.59 9.20 -18.96
N ASP A 72 6.44 9.75 -18.56
CA ASP A 72 6.35 10.84 -17.58
C ASP A 72 6.28 10.30 -16.14
N ILE A 73 6.20 8.98 -15.97
CA ILE A 73 6.18 8.31 -14.67
C ILE A 73 7.62 8.02 -14.22
N VAL A 74 8.12 8.82 -13.28
CA VAL A 74 9.46 8.66 -12.69
C VAL A 74 9.53 7.43 -11.79
N TYR A 75 8.45 7.17 -11.05
CA TYR A 75 8.36 6.01 -10.17
C TYR A 75 6.91 5.62 -9.90
N SER A 76 6.65 4.33 -9.71
CA SER A 76 5.32 3.88 -9.26
C SER A 76 5.41 2.60 -8.45
N GLY A 77 4.40 2.38 -7.60
CA GLY A 77 4.35 1.20 -6.76
C GLY A 77 3.00 1.05 -6.04
N LEU A 78 2.72 -0.18 -5.62
CA LEU A 78 1.55 -0.45 -4.77
C LEU A 78 1.64 0.37 -3.48
N ALA A 79 0.51 0.96 -3.10
CA ALA A 79 0.40 1.77 -1.91
C ALA A 79 -0.99 1.64 -1.31
N ASN A 80 -1.10 1.83 0.01
CA ASN A 80 -2.38 2.08 0.65
C ASN A 80 -2.43 3.52 1.14
N HIS A 81 -3.53 4.22 0.91
CA HIS A 81 -3.75 5.58 1.42
C HIS A 81 -4.69 5.53 2.63
N PHE A 82 -4.29 6.16 3.74
CA PHE A 82 -5.15 6.28 4.92
C PHE A 82 -6.11 7.46 4.76
N ILE A 83 -7.41 7.16 4.64
CA ILE A 83 -8.47 8.17 4.51
C ILE A 83 -9.63 7.82 5.44
N LYS A 84 -10.08 8.78 6.27
CA LYS A 84 -11.23 8.63 7.19
C LYS A 84 -11.20 7.37 8.07
N GLY A 85 -10.01 6.94 8.50
CA GLY A 85 -9.83 5.74 9.33
C GLY A 85 -9.72 4.42 8.56
N GLU A 86 -9.83 4.44 7.23
CA GLU A 86 -9.67 3.28 6.35
C GLU A 86 -8.35 3.34 5.59
N ALA A 87 -7.82 2.17 5.20
CA ALA A 87 -6.68 2.06 4.30
C ALA A 87 -7.18 1.65 2.90
N ALA A 88 -7.24 2.60 1.96
CA ALA A 88 -7.65 2.34 0.58
C ALA A 88 -6.45 1.81 -0.24
N GLY A 89 -6.58 0.62 -0.81
CA GLY A 89 -5.52 0.01 -1.63
C GLY A 89 -5.45 0.57 -3.04
N GLY A 90 -4.25 0.80 -3.55
CA GLY A 90 -4.08 1.41 -4.87
C GLY A 90 -2.64 1.42 -5.36
N LYS A 91 -2.36 2.41 -6.21
CA LYS A 91 -1.03 2.66 -6.76
C LYS A 91 -0.68 4.12 -6.59
N LEU A 92 0.53 4.35 -6.09
CA LEU A 92 1.15 5.66 -5.99
C LEU A 92 2.06 5.85 -7.20
N TYR A 93 2.03 7.05 -7.76
CA TYR A 93 2.81 7.48 -8.90
C TYR A 93 3.56 8.76 -8.53
N LEU A 94 4.83 8.80 -8.89
CA LEU A 94 5.66 10.01 -8.89
C LEU A 94 5.85 10.44 -10.33
N LEU A 95 5.38 11.64 -10.66
CA LEU A 95 5.62 12.33 -11.91
C LEU A 95 6.68 13.42 -11.68
N ASN A 96 7.05 14.15 -12.74
CA ASN A 96 8.05 15.21 -12.65
C ASN A 96 7.61 16.41 -11.81
N ASN A 97 6.30 16.66 -11.66
CA ASN A 97 5.77 17.84 -10.96
C ASN A 97 4.84 17.51 -9.79
N ARG A 98 4.35 16.26 -9.69
CA ARG A 98 3.37 15.87 -8.66
C ARG A 98 3.41 14.39 -8.31
N ILE A 99 2.83 14.08 -7.16
CA ILE A 99 2.52 12.72 -6.73
C ILE A 99 1.04 12.48 -6.94
N VAL A 100 0.70 11.34 -7.54
CA VAL A 100 -0.70 10.93 -7.76
C VAL A 100 -0.94 9.56 -7.12
N PHE A 101 -1.95 9.46 -6.27
CA PHE A 101 -2.46 8.21 -5.77
C PHE A 101 -3.80 7.89 -6.44
N LYS A 102 -3.95 6.67 -6.96
CA LYS A 102 -5.22 6.17 -7.49
C LYS A 102 -5.58 4.86 -6.80
N SER A 103 -6.71 4.86 -6.10
CA SER A 103 -7.25 3.66 -5.47
C SER A 103 -7.92 2.73 -6.49
N HIS A 104 -7.95 1.42 -6.21
CA HIS A 104 -8.67 0.48 -7.07
C HIS A 104 -10.19 0.53 -6.81
N ARG A 105 -11.00 0.10 -7.79
CA ARG A 105 -12.46 0.30 -7.83
C ARG A 105 -13.24 -0.43 -6.72
N ILE A 106 -12.64 -1.44 -6.09
CA ILE A 106 -13.27 -2.26 -5.04
C ILE A 106 -13.20 -1.59 -3.65
N ASN A 107 -12.43 -0.49 -3.48
CA ASN A 107 -12.36 0.18 -2.18
C ASN A 107 -13.66 0.89 -1.85
N LEU A 108 -14.01 0.90 -0.56
CA LEU A 108 -15.14 1.66 -0.03
C LEU A 108 -14.97 3.16 -0.30
N GLN A 109 -13.77 3.69 -0.05
CA GLN A 109 -13.38 5.05 -0.42
C GLN A 109 -12.59 5.04 -1.75
N ASN A 110 -13.25 4.77 -2.87
CA ASN A 110 -12.61 4.90 -4.18
C ASN A 110 -12.37 6.38 -4.53
N HIS A 111 -11.11 6.76 -4.65
CA HIS A 111 -10.67 8.13 -4.94
C HIS A 111 -9.34 8.17 -5.70
N GLU A 112 -9.05 9.37 -6.21
CA GLU A 112 -7.76 9.79 -6.72
C GLU A 112 -7.30 11.03 -5.92
N LEU A 113 -6.00 11.13 -5.66
CA LEU A 113 -5.40 12.24 -4.90
C LEU A 113 -4.17 12.73 -5.66
N SER A 114 -4.08 14.04 -5.90
CA SER A 114 -2.91 14.70 -6.45
C SER A 114 -2.27 15.63 -5.41
N ILE A 115 -0.95 15.64 -5.35
CA ILE A 115 -0.13 16.50 -4.50
C ILE A 115 0.99 17.07 -5.37
N GLU A 116 0.94 18.36 -5.68
CA GLU A 116 2.03 19.04 -6.39
C GLU A 116 3.32 18.99 -5.54
N LEU A 117 4.45 18.73 -6.17
CA LEU A 117 5.73 18.56 -5.47
C LEU A 117 6.15 19.83 -4.76
N ASP A 118 5.89 21.00 -5.36
CA ASP A 118 6.25 22.30 -4.79
C ASP A 118 5.52 22.57 -3.47
N ALA A 119 4.29 22.06 -3.33
CA ALA A 119 3.49 22.20 -2.11
C ALA A 119 3.93 21.25 -0.97
N ILE A 120 4.86 20.32 -1.21
CA ILE A 120 5.34 19.37 -0.18
C ILE A 120 6.38 20.05 0.72
N ASN A 121 6.02 20.30 1.96
CA ASN A 121 6.91 20.92 2.94
C ASN A 121 7.86 19.92 3.59
N ASN A 122 7.38 18.69 3.85
CA ASN A 122 8.20 17.66 4.51
C ASN A 122 7.71 16.24 4.18
N ILE A 123 8.61 15.27 4.31
CA ILE A 123 8.34 13.84 4.19
C ILE A 123 8.88 13.11 5.41
N GLU A 124 7.98 12.49 6.18
CA GLU A 124 8.30 11.74 7.38
C GLU A 124 8.01 10.25 7.22
N PHE A 125 8.63 9.45 8.09
CA PHE A 125 8.36 8.03 8.18
C PHE A 125 7.54 7.70 9.43
N PHE A 126 6.68 6.70 9.32
CA PHE A 126 6.00 6.10 10.48
C PHE A 126 5.93 4.58 10.33
N ASN A 127 5.64 3.88 11.42
CA ASN A 127 5.45 2.45 11.41
C ASN A 127 3.96 2.11 11.46
N THR A 128 3.48 1.26 10.55
CA THR A 128 2.08 0.81 10.55
C THR A 128 1.86 -0.12 11.74
N LEU A 129 0.78 0.14 12.49
CA LEU A 129 0.49 -0.50 13.79
C LEU A 129 1.64 -0.35 14.82
N GLY A 130 2.54 0.63 14.65
CA GLY A 130 3.74 0.80 15.47
C GLY A 130 4.89 -0.17 15.14
N LEU A 131 4.67 -1.18 14.29
CA LEU A 131 5.59 -2.30 14.10
C LEU A 131 6.28 -2.30 12.73
N VAL A 132 5.52 -2.08 11.65
CA VAL A 132 6.04 -2.31 10.29
C VAL A 132 6.59 -1.01 9.70
N PRO A 133 7.89 -0.92 9.35
CA PRO A 133 8.53 0.32 8.89
C PRO A 133 8.26 0.62 7.41
N ASN A 134 6.98 0.76 7.05
CA ASN A 134 6.49 0.95 5.68
C ASN A 134 5.63 2.22 5.48
N GLY A 135 5.46 3.04 6.52
CA GLY A 135 4.70 4.28 6.45
C GLY A 135 5.49 5.45 5.87
N LEU A 136 4.87 6.19 4.96
CA LEU A 136 5.32 7.44 4.36
C LEU A 136 4.26 8.52 4.61
N LYS A 137 4.63 9.59 5.33
CA LYS A 137 3.75 10.73 5.60
C LYS A 137 4.24 11.91 4.77
N ILE A 138 3.39 12.42 3.89
CA ILE A 138 3.66 13.59 3.05
C ILE A 138 2.92 14.77 3.67
N ILE A 139 3.67 15.78 4.09
CA ILE A 139 3.15 17.01 4.70
C ILE A 139 3.22 18.09 3.62
N ALA A 140 2.07 18.54 3.14
CA ALA A 140 1.92 19.63 2.20
C ALA A 140 1.17 20.80 2.85
N ASP A 141 1.18 21.98 2.21
CA ASP A 141 0.71 23.26 2.77
C ASP A 141 -0.53 23.16 3.66
N ASN A 142 -1.61 22.55 3.15
CA ASN A 142 -2.89 22.49 3.84
C ASN A 142 -3.32 21.05 4.19
N LYS A 143 -2.47 20.05 4.00
CA LYS A 143 -2.85 18.64 4.18
C LYS A 143 -1.67 17.73 4.51
N THR A 144 -1.95 16.74 5.34
CA THR A 144 -1.01 15.65 5.64
C THR A 144 -1.61 14.34 5.16
N GLU A 145 -0.94 13.70 4.23
CA GLU A 145 -1.39 12.46 3.60
C GLU A 145 -0.49 11.30 4.05
N LYS A 146 -1.09 10.18 4.47
CA LYS A 146 -0.36 9.04 5.01
C LYS A 146 -0.52 7.83 4.11
N PHE A 147 0.60 7.26 3.70
CA PHE A 147 0.65 6.10 2.84
C PHE A 147 1.39 4.94 3.49
N VAL A 148 0.98 3.72 3.16
CA VAL A 148 1.80 2.51 3.31
C VAL A 148 2.40 2.18 1.97
N VAL A 149 3.73 2.11 1.87
CA VAL A 149 4.44 1.87 0.60
C VAL A 149 5.52 0.81 0.77
N ASN A 150 5.87 0.15 -0.34
CA ASN A 150 7.13 -0.60 -0.42
C ASN A 150 8.29 0.36 -0.62
N GLY A 151 9.38 0.15 0.12
CA GLY A 151 10.59 0.95 -0.04
C GLY A 151 10.43 2.43 0.33
N ARG A 152 9.86 2.75 1.51
CA ARG A 152 9.60 4.15 1.95
C ARG A 152 10.80 5.11 1.80
N ARG A 153 12.03 4.61 1.98
CA ARG A 153 13.26 5.40 1.77
C ARG A 153 13.51 5.73 0.29
N GLN A 154 13.23 4.80 -0.62
CA GLN A 154 13.36 5.03 -2.06
C GLN A 154 12.32 6.06 -2.53
N TRP A 155 11.09 5.97 -2.02
CA TRP A 155 10.07 7.00 -2.27
C TRP A 155 10.54 8.38 -1.84
N LYS A 156 10.95 8.55 -0.58
CA LYS A 156 11.44 9.83 -0.06
C LYS A 156 12.59 10.38 -0.90
N SER A 157 13.63 9.57 -1.13
CA SER A 157 14.80 9.97 -1.91
C SER A 157 14.43 10.40 -3.34
N LYS A 158 13.55 9.67 -4.03
CA LYS A 158 13.14 10.04 -5.39
C LYS A 158 12.35 11.34 -5.42
N ILE A 159 11.48 11.57 -4.44
CA ILE A 159 10.71 12.82 -4.34
C ILE A 159 11.65 14.01 -4.10
N GLU A 160 12.57 13.89 -3.14
CA GLU A 160 13.53 14.94 -2.79
C GLU A 160 14.49 15.28 -3.93
N ASN A 161 14.92 14.26 -4.70
CA ASN A 161 15.79 14.48 -5.85
C ASN A 161 15.12 15.33 -6.94
N ILE A 162 13.83 15.10 -7.22
CA ILE A 162 13.08 15.90 -8.21
C ILE A 162 12.92 17.34 -7.71
N LYS A 163 12.62 17.55 -6.43
CA LYS A 163 12.46 18.89 -5.85
C LYS A 163 13.75 19.72 -5.82
N SER A 164 14.90 19.07 -5.91
CA SER A 164 16.22 19.72 -5.84
C SER A 164 16.82 19.99 -7.22
N SER A 165 16.14 19.60 -8.30
CA SER A 165 16.58 19.73 -9.70
C SER A 165 15.86 20.87 -10.39
#